data_AF-A0A4Y9K1T9-F1
#
_entry.id   AF-A0A4Y9K1T9-F1
#
_cell.length_a   1.000
_cell.length_b   1.000
_cell.length_c   1.000
_cell.angle_alpha   90.00
_cell.angle_beta   90.00
_cell.angle_gamma   90.00
#
_symmetry.space_group_name_H-M   'P 1'
#
loop_
_entity.id
_entity.type
_entity.pdbx_description
1 polymer ?
#
loop_
_entity_poly.entity_id
_entity_poly.type
_entity_poly.pdbx_seq_one_letter_code
_entity_poly.pdbx_strand_id
1 'polypeptide(L)' 'MSSCTSKVITKTEYLFPPQAYLTECQRTPFNGNTYGEAIEHLIKVTGERDLCAGQLDSLREWQARTKAGFK' A
#
# COMPACT_ATOMS: atom_id res chain seq x y z
N MET A 1 13.76 37.03 36.03
CA MET A 1 13.13 36.47 34.82
C MET A 1 13.71 35.08 34.60
N SER A 2 13.07 34.03 35.10
CA SER A 2 13.49 32.65 34.83
C SER A 2 12.60 32.09 33.74
N SER A 3 13.16 31.99 32.53
CA SER A 3 12.50 31.39 31.38
C SER A 3 12.43 29.88 31.56
N CYS A 4 11.24 29.33 31.75
CA CYS A 4 10.99 27.90 31.68
C CYS A 4 11.05 27.46 30.21
N THR A 5 12.24 27.16 29.70
CA THR A 5 12.37 26.40 28.46
C THR A 5 12.02 24.95 28.78
N SER A 6 10.72 24.63 28.74
CA SER A 6 10.26 23.24 28.73
C SER A 6 10.90 22.57 27.52
N LYS A 7 11.84 21.68 27.77
CA LYS A 7 12.50 20.88 26.74
C LYS A 7 11.41 20.05 26.06
N VAL A 8 10.93 20.51 24.90
CA VAL A 8 9.99 19.77 24.07
C VAL A 8 10.73 18.53 23.57
N ILE A 9 10.54 17.40 24.26
CA ILE A 9 11.01 16.11 23.78
C ILE A 9 10.02 15.71 22.68
N THR A 10 10.35 16.08 21.44
CA THR A 10 9.62 15.59 20.26
C THR A 10 9.80 14.08 20.20
N LYS A 11 8.79 13.32 20.64
CA LYS A 11 8.72 11.89 20.37
C LYS A 11 8.40 11.73 18.89
N THR A 12 9.37 11.28 18.11
CA THR A 12 9.13 10.83 16.73
C THR A 12 8.34 9.53 16.80
N GLU A 13 7.04 9.61 16.56
CA GLU A 13 6.18 8.45 16.39
C GLU A 13 6.18 8.05 14.91
N TYR A 14 6.56 6.80 14.63
CA TYR A 14 6.57 6.28 13.27
C TYR A 14 5.15 5.84 12.90
N LEU A 15 4.59 6.46 11.87
CA LEU A 15 3.28 6.11 11.36
C LEU A 15 3.42 5.00 10.31
N PHE A 16 2.78 3.87 10.54
CA PHE A 16 2.71 2.78 9.59
C PHE A 16 1.47 2.92 8.70
N PRO A 17 1.54 2.50 7.42
CA PRO A 17 0.36 2.45 6.57
C PRO A 17 -0.63 1.40 7.08
N PRO A 18 -1.91 1.53 6.72
CA PRO A 18 -2.90 0.47 6.93
C PRO A 18 -2.38 -0.88 6.41
N GLN A 19 -2.53 -1.93 7.22
CA GLN A 19 -2.00 -3.26 6.89
C GLN A 19 -2.54 -3.84 5.57
N ALA A 20 -3.76 -3.46 5.18
CA ALA A 20 -4.37 -3.87 3.91
C ALA A 20 -3.59 -3.39 2.66
N TYR A 21 -2.71 -2.39 2.79
CA TYR A 21 -1.87 -1.91 1.68
C TYR A 21 -0.52 -2.64 1.58
N LEU A 22 -0.15 -3.36 2.64
CA LEU A 22 1.12 -4.06 2.74
C LEU A 22 1.01 -5.57 2.44
N THR A 23 -0.21 -6.06 2.21
CA THR A 23 -0.42 -7.44 1.78
C THR A 23 0.25 -7.67 0.43
N GLU A 24 0.95 -8.79 0.30
CA GLU A 24 1.59 -9.14 -0.97
C GLU A 24 0.56 -9.29 -2.09
N CYS A 25 0.89 -8.75 -3.26
CA CYS A 25 0.05 -8.90 -4.44
C CYS A 25 0.05 -10.36 -4.91
N GLN A 26 -1.15 -10.88 -5.20
CA GLN A 26 -1.30 -12.21 -5.76
C GLN A 26 -0.65 -12.31 -7.14
N ARG A 27 0.01 -13.44 -7.39
CA ARG A 27 0.65 -13.75 -8.68
C ARG A 27 0.38 -15.21 -8.99
N THR A 28 -0.77 -15.48 -9.59
CA THR A 28 -1.09 -16.85 -9.99
C THR A 28 -0.13 -17.31 -11.09
N PRO A 29 0.48 -18.51 -10.97
CA PRO A 29 1.26 -19.10 -12.06
C PRO A 29 0.35 -19.64 -13.17
N PHE A 30 0.81 -19.60 -14.42
CA PHE A 30 0.13 -20.26 -15.53
C PHE A 30 0.51 -21.75 -15.58
N ASN A 31 -0.48 -22.63 -15.53
CA ASN A 31 -0.30 -24.09 -15.61
C ASN A 31 -1.16 -24.74 -16.72
N GLY A 32 -1.74 -23.94 -17.61
CA GLY A 32 -2.61 -24.43 -18.69
C GLY A 32 -1.81 -24.98 -19.87
N ASN A 33 -2.47 -25.81 -20.68
CA ASN A 33 -1.90 -26.43 -21.87
C ASN A 33 -2.65 -26.03 -23.16
N THR A 34 -3.74 -25.28 -23.03
CA THR A 34 -4.58 -24.85 -24.15
C THR A 34 -4.69 -23.33 -24.24
N TYR A 35 -5.06 -22.83 -25.42
CA TYR A 35 -5.37 -21.41 -25.60
C TYR A 35 -6.55 -20.94 -24.75
N GLY A 36 -7.55 -21.80 -24.51
CA GLY A 36 -8.67 -21.48 -23.62
C GLY A 36 -8.22 -21.18 -22.20
N GLU A 37 -7.39 -22.06 -21.64
CA GLU A 37 -6.82 -21.87 -20.29
C GLU A 37 -5.89 -20.65 -20.22
N ALA A 38 -5.22 -20.29 -21.32
CA ALA A 38 -4.42 -19.07 -21.39
C ALA A 38 -5.29 -17.81 -21.27
N ILE A 39 -6.47 -17.79 -21.89
CA ILE A 39 -7.43 -16.67 -21.77
C ILE A 39 -8.02 -16.61 -20.37
N GLU A 40 -8.42 -17.75 -19.80
CA GLU A 40 -8.92 -17.81 -18.42
C GLU A 40 -7.88 -17.31 -17.42
N HIS A 41 -6.63 -17.74 -17.59
CA HIS A 41 -5.51 -17.26 -16.80
C HIS A 41 -5.29 -15.76 -16.97
N LEU A 42 -5.37 -15.24 -18.20
CA LEU A 42 -5.23 -13.82 -18.48
C LEU A 42 -6.29 -12.99 -17.74
N ILE A 43 -7.56 -13.42 -17.77
CA ILE A 43 -8.64 -12.76 -17.02
C ILE A 43 -8.32 -12.71 -15.53
N LYS A 44 -7.86 -13.84 -14.98
CA LYS A 44 -7.48 -13.93 -13.55
C LYS A 44 -6.35 -12.97 -13.20
N VAL A 45 -5.23 -12.98 -13.94
CA VAL A 45 -4.08 -12.13 -13.63
C VAL A 45 -4.37 -10.65 -13.89
N THR A 46 -5.29 -10.30 -14.79
CA THR A 46 -5.78 -8.93 -14.92
C THR A 46 -6.48 -8.47 -13.64
N GLY A 47 -7.41 -9.28 -13.09
CA GLY A 47 -8.06 -8.97 -11.82
C GLY A 47 -7.10 -8.86 -10.64
N GLU A 48 -6.11 -9.76 -10.55
CA GLU A 48 -5.05 -9.70 -9.54
C GLU A 48 -4.23 -8.40 -9.63
N ARG A 49 -3.94 -7.96 -10.86
CA ARG A 49 -3.17 -6.73 -11.12
C ARG A 49 -3.97 -5.48 -10.80
N ASP A 50 -5.27 -5.45 -11.12
CA ASP A 50 -6.13 -4.31 -10.81
C ASP A 50 -6.27 -4.10 -9.29
N LEU A 51 -6.45 -5.20 -8.54
CA LEU A 51 -6.47 -5.16 -7.08
C LEU A 51 -5.14 -4.66 -6.50
N CYS A 52 -4.03 -5.21 -6.98
CA CYS A 52 -2.68 -4.80 -6.57
C CYS A 52 -2.41 -3.31 -6.88
N ALA A 53 -2.83 -2.82 -8.04
CA ALA A 53 -2.70 -1.42 -8.41
C ALA A 53 -3.48 -0.52 -7.43
N GLY A 54 -4.71 -0.88 -7.09
CA GLY A 54 -5.52 -0.14 -6.10
C GLY A 54 -4.89 -0.08 -4.70
N GLN A 55 -4.22 -1.15 -4.26
CA GLN A 55 -3.46 -1.16 -3.00
C GLN A 55 -2.30 -0.17 -3.03
N LEU A 56 -1.55 -0.12 -4.13
CA LEU A 56 -0.43 0.81 -4.31
C LEU A 56 -0.90 2.26 -4.38
N ASP A 57 -2.02 2.52 -5.04
CA ASP A 57 -2.60 3.88 -5.12
C ASP A 57 -3.05 4.34 -3.74
N SER A 58 -3.73 3.48 -2.98
CA SER A 58 -4.12 3.76 -1.60
C SER A 58 -2.90 4.03 -0.70
N LEU A 59 -1.80 3.28 -0.89
CA LEU A 59 -0.54 3.51 -0.17
C LEU A 59 0.07 4.87 -0.52
N ARG A 60 0.09 5.26 -1.80
CA ARG A 60 0.59 6.56 -2.27
C ARG A 60 -0.23 7.71 -1.71
N GLU A 61 -1.55 7.58 -1.73
CA GLU A 61 -2.47 8.56 -1.14
C GLU A 61 -2.26 8.71 0.36
N TRP A 62 -2.12 7.60 1.08
CA TRP A 62 -1.79 7.62 2.50
C TRP A 62 -0.46 8.33 2.75
N GLN A 63 0.59 8.01 2.00
CA GLN A 63 1.89 8.68 2.12
C GLN A 63 1.79 10.19 1.86
N ALA A 64 1.01 10.60 0.84
CA ALA A 64 0.80 12.01 0.52
C ALA A 64 0.09 12.75 1.68
N ARG A 65 -0.96 12.15 2.26
CA ARG A 65 -1.66 12.71 3.42
C ARG A 65 -0.78 12.81 4.65
N THR A 66 0.02 11.78 4.93
CA THR A 66 0.93 11.79 6.08
C THR A 66 2.03 12.84 5.94
N LYS A 67 2.59 13.02 4.73
CA LYS A 67 3.59 14.07 4.46
C LYS A 67 3.03 15.48 4.56
N ALA A 68 1.76 15.69 4.17
CA ALA A 68 1.09 16.98 4.27
C ALA A 68 0.73 17.38 5.72
N GLY A 69 0.94 16.47 6.69
CA GLY A 69 0.34 16.55 8.02
C GLY A 69 -1.13 16.12 7.94
N PHE A 70 -1.55 15.21 8.81
CA PHE A 70 -2.98 14.96 8.98
C PHE A 70 -3.63 16.28 9.45
N LYS A 71 -4.44 16.91 8.58
CA LYS A 71 -5.30 18.02 8.98
C LYS A 71 -6.32 17.57 10.01
#